data_AF-A0A388T375-F1
#
_entry.id   AF-A0A388T375-F1
#
_cell.length_a   1.000
_cell.length_b   1.000
_cell.length_c   1.000
_cell.angle_alpha   90.00
_cell.angle_beta   90.00
_cell.angle_gamma   90.00
#
_symmetry.space_group_name_H-M   'P 1'
#
loop_
_entity.id
_entity.type
_entity.pdbx_description
1 polymer ?
#
loop_
_entity_poly.entity_id
_entity_poly.type
_entity_poly.pdbx_seq_one_letter_code
_entity_poly.pdbx_strand_id
1 'polypeptide(L)'
;MDLIGALPRLAARRPPVLLVTMPGATRERLAVEAELTGRDWPSAPGPAAAAGLVVAGRAGGAQWLGDLWNGMPRPRAYVAVAHAGDAPHALDLLGRLLSSGREGDAPRAVSAGAPRGAPGQGGGDGPDHHPGAPGSGARETPGDEDGRSGRGGQEGRNGRGQARGQGRGQGQGRKQGRALGLGQGRGQEQGQEQEQGERGQEQERGQEQERGQERGQGQERGQGQGHGGHRGGVAGLPMAGRADDRDGLRLDRLHLPLGPALADWPAGLVLDVALQGDVLQSAEAHPWEAAPAGRYPFWGEPWLRAAGGEAVTRGAAERRRCASHLDSVGRFLAVSGWPRPAARARRLRDRLLQGAAAGELAPEVLRLTRGVARSRTLRWLTRGLGELPAGRARELGVTGPALAADGDVHARLRVWLGEIERSVHGMDDPRALTGVDGPRGRLDGPRPPSRLLLAALLPLLPGAEFACARLILASFDPDPDEFVGAGHG
;
A
#
# COMPACT_ATOMS: atom_id res chain seq x y z
N MET A 1 7.86 20.57 37.66
CA MET A 1 8.22 19.96 36.37
C MET A 1 6.94 19.71 35.60
N ASP A 2 6.78 20.34 34.44
CA ASP A 2 5.53 20.27 33.67
C ASP A 2 5.47 18.97 32.86
N LEU A 3 4.86 17.94 33.45
CA LEU A 3 4.65 16.61 32.85
C LEU A 3 3.83 16.69 31.55
N ILE A 4 2.98 17.72 31.41
CA ILE A 4 2.12 17.93 30.24
C ILE A 4 2.93 18.45 29.05
N GLY A 5 3.97 19.27 29.28
CA GLY A 5 4.92 19.69 28.24
C GLY A 5 5.98 18.63 27.88
N ALA A 6 6.24 17.67 28.77
CA ALA A 6 7.22 16.60 28.56
C ALA A 6 6.68 15.44 27.70
N LEU A 7 5.39 15.10 27.82
CA LEU A 7 4.75 14.03 27.06
C LEU A 7 4.78 14.24 25.52
N PRO A 8 4.48 15.44 24.98
CA PRO A 8 4.61 15.73 23.53
C PRO A 8 6.06 15.61 23.04
N ARG A 9 7.03 16.03 23.85
CA ARG A 9 8.47 15.94 23.52
C ARG A 9 8.97 14.50 23.54
N LEU A 10 8.41 13.64 24.40
CA LEU A 10 8.70 12.21 24.42
C LEU A 10 8.09 11.49 23.21
N ALA A 11 6.84 11.83 22.85
CA ALA A 11 6.16 11.32 21.67
C ALA A 11 6.87 11.72 20.36
N ALA A 12 7.49 12.91 20.33
CA ALA A 12 8.30 13.38 19.20
C ALA A 12 9.61 12.58 18.98
N ARG A 13 10.06 11.75 19.94
CA ARG A 13 11.27 10.93 19.76
C ARG A 13 11.03 9.70 18.87
N ARG A 14 9.80 9.17 18.90
CA ARG A 14 9.34 8.02 18.10
C ARG A 14 7.93 8.28 17.56
N PRO A 15 7.76 9.30 16.71
CA PRO A 15 6.45 9.72 16.27
C PRO A 15 5.80 8.63 15.42
N PRO A 16 4.52 8.30 15.64
CA PRO A 16 3.79 7.42 14.74
C PRO A 16 3.58 8.11 13.39
N VAL A 17 4.02 7.45 12.32
CA VAL A 17 4.01 7.99 10.96
C VAL A 17 2.95 7.30 10.11
N LEU A 18 2.01 8.07 9.59
CA LEU A 18 1.13 7.67 8.49
C LEU A 18 1.87 7.87 7.17
N LEU A 19 2.27 6.77 6.54
CA LEU A 19 2.87 6.78 5.21
C LEU A 19 1.78 6.61 4.16
N VAL A 20 1.68 7.56 3.25
CA VAL A 20 0.81 7.47 2.08
C VAL A 20 1.65 7.39 0.82
N THR A 21 1.41 6.38 0.00
CA THR A 21 2.18 6.15 -1.22
C THR A 21 1.34 6.51 -2.43
N MET A 22 1.83 7.46 -3.23
CA MET A 22 1.22 7.82 -4.50
C MET A 22 1.49 6.74 -5.55
N PRO A 23 0.63 6.58 -6.56
CA PRO A 23 0.90 5.70 -7.69
C PRO A 23 2.27 6.00 -8.33
N GLY A 24 3.05 4.97 -8.67
CA GLY A 24 4.39 5.11 -9.26
C GLY A 24 5.51 5.36 -8.25
N ALA A 25 5.20 5.40 -6.94
CA ALA A 25 6.13 5.80 -5.89
C ALA A 25 6.65 4.64 -5.03
N THR A 26 6.66 3.40 -5.55
CA THR A 26 7.13 2.24 -4.79
C THR A 26 8.56 2.42 -4.28
N ARG A 27 9.46 3.00 -5.08
CA ARG A 27 10.86 3.20 -4.68
C ARG A 27 10.95 4.16 -3.49
N GLU A 28 10.18 5.24 -3.54
CA GLU A 28 10.09 6.25 -2.50
C GLU A 28 9.46 5.67 -1.22
N ARG A 29 8.38 4.87 -1.34
CA ARG A 29 7.77 4.13 -0.22
C ARG A 29 8.78 3.25 0.49
N LEU A 30 9.50 2.43 -0.26
CA LEU A 30 10.45 1.47 0.30
C LEU A 30 11.60 2.17 1.04
N ALA A 31 12.08 3.31 0.52
CA ALA A 31 13.07 4.12 1.21
C ALA A 31 12.55 4.70 2.53
N VAL A 32 11.32 5.22 2.54
CA VAL A 32 10.67 5.71 3.78
C VAL A 32 10.48 4.57 4.79
N GLU A 33 9.96 3.42 4.36
CA GLU A 33 9.78 2.26 5.26
C GLU A 33 11.10 1.78 5.89
N ALA A 34 12.18 1.73 5.10
CA ALA A 34 13.50 1.35 5.57
C ALA A 34 14.03 2.35 6.61
N GLU A 35 13.87 3.66 6.36
CA GLU A 35 14.26 4.70 7.30
C GLU A 35 13.43 4.69 8.59
N LEU A 36 12.11 4.51 8.50
CA LEU A 36 11.26 4.37 9.68
C LEU A 36 11.69 3.17 10.53
N THR A 37 12.01 2.04 9.89
CA THR A 37 12.52 0.85 10.56
C THR A 37 13.87 1.11 11.22
N GLY A 38 14.80 1.78 10.52
CA GLY A 38 16.13 2.12 11.06
C GLY A 38 16.08 3.09 12.25
N ARG A 39 15.08 3.97 12.28
CA ARG A 39 14.83 4.94 13.37
C ARG A 39 13.95 4.37 14.50
N ASP A 40 13.45 3.16 14.34
CA ASP A 40 12.45 2.55 15.23
C ASP A 40 11.18 3.42 15.36
N TRP A 41 10.79 4.12 14.29
CA TRP A 41 9.58 4.94 14.25
C TRP A 41 8.36 4.08 13.89
N PRO A 42 7.29 4.08 14.69
CA PRO A 42 6.12 3.24 14.44
C PRO A 42 5.33 3.73 13.22
N SER A 43 4.77 2.80 12.45
CA SER A 43 3.76 3.14 11.43
C SER A 43 2.40 3.32 12.09
N ALA A 44 1.71 4.41 11.76
CA ALA A 44 0.37 4.70 12.25
C ALA A 44 -0.68 3.91 11.44
N PRO A 45 -1.66 3.27 12.09
CA PRO A 45 -2.73 2.53 11.39
C PRO A 45 -3.74 3.43 10.67
N GLY A 46 -3.75 4.73 10.99
CA GLY A 46 -4.65 5.73 10.42
C GLY A 46 -4.39 7.13 10.97
N PRO A 47 -5.10 8.16 10.48
CA PRO A 47 -4.82 9.57 10.79
C PRO A 47 -4.96 9.89 12.29
N ALA A 48 -5.98 9.35 12.96
CA ALA A 48 -6.20 9.61 14.39
C ALA A 48 -5.05 9.13 15.30
N ALA A 49 -4.24 8.18 14.84
CA ALA A 49 -3.09 7.64 15.57
C ALA A 49 -1.74 8.22 15.10
N ALA A 50 -1.76 9.12 14.12
CA ALA A 50 -0.55 9.63 13.48
C ALA A 50 -0.14 11.00 14.06
N ALA A 51 1.17 11.19 14.20
CA ALA A 51 1.80 12.48 14.45
C ALA A 51 2.51 12.99 13.19
N GLY A 52 3.11 12.10 12.40
CA GLY A 52 3.75 12.45 11.13
C GLY A 52 2.94 11.97 9.93
N LEU A 53 2.70 12.83 8.95
CA LEU A 53 2.19 12.45 7.63
C LEU A 53 3.35 12.51 6.63
N VAL A 54 3.67 11.37 6.02
CA VAL A 54 4.70 11.28 4.99
C VAL A 54 4.03 10.85 3.68
N VAL A 55 4.19 11.64 2.64
CA VAL A 55 3.73 11.28 1.29
C VAL A 55 4.93 10.85 0.45
N ALA A 56 4.94 9.58 0.02
CA ALA A 56 5.90 9.07 -0.93
C ALA A 56 5.40 9.30 -2.36
N GLY A 57 6.21 9.97 -3.18
CA GLY A 57 5.85 10.42 -4.52
C GLY A 57 5.17 11.79 -4.53
N ARG A 58 4.79 12.25 -5.72
CA ARG A 58 4.16 13.57 -5.90
C ARG A 58 2.65 13.46 -5.68
N ALA A 59 2.14 14.08 -4.62
CA ALA A 59 0.70 14.27 -4.44
C ALA A 59 0.18 15.31 -5.44
N GLY A 60 -0.37 14.86 -6.56
CA GLY A 60 -1.09 15.74 -7.48
C GLY A 60 -2.43 16.15 -6.85
N GLY A 61 -2.58 17.41 -6.42
CA GLY A 61 -3.87 18.07 -6.14
C GLY A 61 -4.87 17.38 -5.21
N ALA A 62 -4.48 16.34 -4.49
CA ALA A 62 -5.38 15.39 -3.85
C ALA A 62 -6.14 16.01 -2.66
N GLN A 63 -7.42 16.36 -2.85
CA GLN A 63 -8.28 16.89 -1.78
C GLN A 63 -8.37 15.94 -0.57
N TRP A 64 -8.44 14.62 -0.80
CA TRP A 64 -8.50 13.62 0.27
C TRP A 64 -7.28 13.62 1.21
N LEU A 65 -6.12 14.14 0.76
CA LEU A 65 -4.94 14.31 1.62
C LEU A 65 -5.19 15.38 2.70
N GLY A 66 -5.98 16.40 2.36
CA GLY A 66 -6.46 17.40 3.30
C GLY A 66 -7.37 16.81 4.38
N ASP A 67 -8.27 15.89 4.00
CA ASP A 67 -9.16 15.21 4.95
C ASP A 67 -8.38 14.33 5.94
N LEU A 68 -7.39 13.57 5.44
CA LEU A 68 -6.49 12.80 6.30
C LEU A 68 -5.73 13.71 7.27
N TRP A 69 -5.15 14.79 6.74
CA TRP A 69 -4.42 15.77 7.55
C TRP A 69 -5.32 16.37 8.64
N ASN A 70 -6.55 16.74 8.29
CA ASN A 70 -7.52 17.31 9.24
C ASN A 70 -7.90 16.31 10.33
N GLY A 71 -7.95 15.01 10.02
CA GLY A 71 -8.21 13.93 10.99
C GLY A 71 -7.05 13.62 11.95
N MET A 72 -5.86 14.21 11.77
CA MET A 72 -4.70 13.96 12.64
C MET A 72 -4.71 14.87 13.87
N PRO A 73 -4.43 14.36 15.09
CA PRO A 73 -4.32 15.17 16.30
C PRO A 73 -3.06 16.04 16.29
N ARG A 74 -3.08 17.16 17.01
CA ARG A 74 -1.88 17.97 17.28
C ARG A 74 -1.09 17.40 18.47
N PRO A 75 0.26 17.47 18.49
CA PRO A 75 1.14 18.01 17.44
C PRO A 75 1.21 17.08 16.22
N ARG A 76 1.12 17.67 15.02
CA ARG A 76 1.23 16.96 13.73
C ARG A 76 2.21 17.65 12.81
N ALA A 77 2.86 16.92 11.92
CA ALA A 77 3.75 17.47 10.92
C ALA A 77 3.64 16.73 9.58
N TYR A 78 3.90 17.44 8.48
CA TYR A 78 3.83 16.91 7.12
C TYR A 78 5.17 17.04 6.40
N VAL A 79 5.56 15.99 5.66
CA VAL A 79 6.66 16.03 4.69
C VAL A 79 6.32 15.19 3.45
N ALA A 80 6.90 15.56 2.30
CA ALA A 80 6.81 14.78 1.07
C ALA A 80 8.19 14.26 0.66
N VAL A 81 8.23 13.07 0.06
CA VAL A 81 9.43 12.41 -0.44
C VAL A 81 9.25 12.18 -1.94
N ALA A 82 9.77 13.11 -2.74
CA ALA A 82 9.67 13.05 -4.19
C ALA A 82 10.65 12.03 -4.80
N HIS A 83 11.82 11.86 -4.17
CA HIS A 83 12.82 10.88 -4.57
C HIS A 83 13.26 10.03 -3.38
N ALA A 84 13.57 8.77 -3.65
CA ALA A 84 13.97 7.81 -2.61
C ALA A 84 15.18 8.25 -1.78
N GLY A 85 16.13 8.98 -2.38
CA GLY A 85 17.30 9.53 -1.68
C GLY A 85 16.97 10.62 -0.66
N ASP A 86 15.80 11.24 -0.75
CA ASP A 86 15.39 12.34 0.13
C ASP A 86 14.78 11.84 1.45
N ALA A 87 14.46 10.55 1.54
CA ALA A 87 13.76 9.98 2.70
C ALA A 87 14.45 10.26 4.05
N PRO A 88 15.79 10.12 4.21
CA PRO A 88 16.46 10.44 5.48
C PRO A 88 16.29 11.91 5.86
N HIS A 89 16.51 12.82 4.90
CA HIS A 89 16.40 14.26 5.14
C HIS A 89 14.97 14.69 5.47
N ALA A 90 13.99 14.14 4.77
CA ALA A 90 12.58 14.41 5.01
C ALA A 90 12.15 13.96 6.41
N LEU A 91 12.59 12.78 6.88
CA LEU A 91 12.26 12.30 8.22
C LEU A 91 13.00 13.06 9.33
N ASP A 92 14.23 13.53 9.08
CA ASP A 92 14.90 14.47 10.00
C ASP A 92 14.13 15.79 10.13
N LEU A 93 13.64 16.33 9.02
CA LEU A 93 12.78 17.51 9.02
C LEU A 93 11.48 17.27 9.79
N LEU A 94 10.82 16.13 9.56
CA LEU A 94 9.60 15.74 10.26
C LEU A 94 9.80 15.72 11.79
N GLY A 95 10.89 15.12 12.26
CA GLY A 95 11.22 15.09 13.69
C GLY A 95 11.46 16.50 14.28
N ARG A 96 12.13 17.39 13.53
CA ARG A 96 12.33 18.80 13.94
C ARG A 96 11.02 19.57 14.01
N LEU A 97 10.13 19.40 13.03
CA LEU A 97 8.81 20.03 12.99
C LEU A 97 7.98 19.63 14.22
N LEU A 98 7.88 18.32 14.49
CA LEU A 98 7.17 17.80 15.66
C LEU A 98 7.77 18.29 16.98
N SER A 99 9.10 18.32 17.09
CA SER A 99 9.79 18.78 18.31
C SER A 99 9.60 20.29 18.56
N SER A 100 9.43 21.09 17.51
CA SER A 100 9.20 22.53 17.59
C SER A 100 7.71 22.92 17.67
N GLY A 101 6.80 21.95 17.57
CA GLY A 101 5.35 22.20 17.52
C GLY A 101 4.89 22.89 16.23
N ARG A 102 5.74 22.93 15.20
CA ARG A 102 5.40 23.49 13.88
C ARG A 102 4.85 22.39 12.99
N GLU A 103 3.79 22.69 12.25
CA GLU A 103 3.15 21.68 11.40
C GLU A 103 3.82 21.50 10.02
N GLY A 104 4.67 22.46 9.61
CA GLY A 104 5.18 22.54 8.23
C GLY A 104 4.14 23.13 7.27
N ASP A 105 4.44 23.10 5.97
CA ASP A 105 3.44 23.45 4.95
C ASP A 105 2.42 22.31 4.87
N ALA A 106 1.27 22.47 5.53
CA ALA A 106 0.15 21.54 5.41
C ALA A 106 -0.08 21.17 3.93
N PRO A 107 -0.45 19.91 3.62
CA PRO A 107 -0.64 19.47 2.24
C PRO A 107 -1.67 20.38 1.56
N ARG A 108 -1.21 21.31 0.72
CA ARG A 108 -2.09 22.24 0.01
C ARG A 108 -2.81 21.46 -1.08
N ALA A 109 -4.13 21.31 -0.95
CA ALA A 109 -4.98 21.07 -2.10
C ALA A 109 -4.85 22.29 -3.01
N VAL A 110 -4.24 22.13 -4.19
CA VAL A 110 -4.34 23.16 -5.23
C VAL A 110 -5.77 23.06 -5.75
N SER A 111 -6.65 23.97 -5.34
CA SER A 111 -7.96 24.10 -5.97
C SER A 111 -7.75 24.36 -7.47
N ALA A 112 -8.12 23.38 -8.30
CA ALA A 112 -8.26 23.61 -9.73
C ALA A 112 -9.46 24.56 -9.93
N GLY A 113 -9.19 25.87 -10.03
CA GLY A 113 -10.25 26.83 -10.30
C GLY A 113 -9.93 28.28 -9.91
N ALA A 114 -9.07 28.94 -10.70
CA ALA A 114 -9.31 30.28 -11.24
C ALA A 114 -8.15 30.62 -12.18
N PRO A 115 -8.39 31.07 -13.43
CA PRO A 115 -7.34 31.72 -14.18
C PRO A 115 -6.87 32.91 -13.36
N ARG A 116 -5.56 33.04 -13.14
CA ARG A 116 -4.98 34.24 -12.57
C ARG A 116 -5.33 35.41 -13.50
N GLY A 117 -6.36 36.15 -13.13
CA GLY A 117 -6.58 37.49 -13.63
C GLY A 117 -5.30 38.28 -13.39
N ALA A 118 -4.79 38.88 -14.46
CA ALA A 118 -3.62 39.75 -14.42
C ALA A 118 -3.76 40.82 -13.31
N PRO A 119 -2.66 41.24 -12.67
CA PRO A 119 -2.72 42.32 -11.70
C PRO A 119 -3.15 43.60 -12.42
N GLY A 120 -4.35 44.09 -12.06
CA GLY A 120 -4.80 45.41 -12.45
C GLY A 120 -3.92 46.48 -11.83
N GLN A 121 -3.24 47.25 -12.67
CA GLN A 121 -2.78 48.59 -12.32
C GLN A 121 -3.97 49.53 -12.49
N GLY A 122 -4.33 50.20 -11.39
CA GLY A 122 -5.28 51.30 -11.39
C GLY A 122 -4.61 52.64 -11.67
N GLY A 123 -5.43 53.57 -12.17
CA GLY A 123 -5.14 54.99 -12.40
C GLY A 123 -5.10 55.30 -13.90
N GLY A 124 -5.90 56.18 -14.48
CA GLY A 124 -6.89 57.15 -14.02
C GLY A 124 -7.26 58.03 -15.22
N ASP A 125 -8.49 58.53 -15.23
CA ASP A 125 -9.01 59.71 -15.94
C ASP A 125 -8.96 59.84 -17.48
N GLY A 126 -10.16 60.06 -18.04
CA GLY A 126 -10.40 61.16 -19.00
C GLY A 126 -10.66 60.77 -20.47
N PRO A 127 -11.72 61.30 -21.11
CA PRO A 127 -12.28 60.79 -22.37
C PRO A 127 -11.67 61.45 -23.61
N ASP A 128 -11.79 60.81 -24.79
CA ASP A 128 -12.37 61.41 -26.01
C ASP A 128 -12.14 60.60 -27.30
N HIS A 129 -13.19 60.57 -28.13
CA HIS A 129 -13.21 60.56 -29.60
C HIS A 129 -12.89 59.27 -30.41
N HIS A 130 -13.96 58.72 -31.00
CA HIS A 130 -14.00 58.13 -32.36
C HIS A 130 -13.63 59.20 -33.43
N PRO A 131 -13.45 58.90 -34.75
CA PRO A 131 -13.70 57.66 -35.51
C PRO A 131 -12.59 57.27 -36.53
N GLY A 132 -12.77 56.16 -37.27
CA GLY A 132 -12.05 55.94 -38.54
C GLY A 132 -11.94 54.48 -39.00
N ALA A 133 -12.89 54.03 -39.81
CA ALA A 133 -12.79 52.84 -40.66
C ALA A 133 -11.97 53.15 -41.96
N PRO A 134 -11.96 52.30 -43.00
CA PRO A 134 -11.51 50.91 -43.13
C PRO A 134 -10.53 50.73 -44.33
N GLY A 135 -10.02 49.51 -44.55
CA GLY A 135 -9.42 49.11 -45.85
C GLY A 135 -8.61 47.81 -45.69
N SER A 136 -9.05 46.65 -46.20
CA SER A 136 -9.13 46.20 -47.60
C SER A 136 -7.88 45.44 -48.07
N GLY A 137 -8.10 44.23 -48.60
CA GLY A 137 -7.14 43.45 -49.40
C GLY A 137 -6.81 42.10 -48.73
N ALA A 138 -7.36 40.94 -49.14
CA ALA A 138 -7.06 40.20 -50.39
C ALA A 138 -5.54 39.92 -50.48
N ARG A 139 -4.99 38.73 -50.71
CA ARG A 139 -5.40 37.50 -51.40
C ARG A 139 -4.23 36.50 -51.19
N GLU A 140 -4.51 35.22 -51.04
CA GLU A 140 -4.10 34.14 -51.97
C GLU A 140 -2.99 33.22 -51.42
N THR A 141 -3.34 31.94 -51.49
CA THR A 141 -2.63 30.65 -51.29
C THR A 141 -1.58 30.38 -52.39
N PRO A 142 -1.07 29.15 -52.58
CA PRO A 142 -0.30 28.23 -51.74
C PRO A 142 1.00 27.77 -52.47
N GLY A 143 1.77 26.82 -51.92
CA GLY A 143 2.85 26.17 -52.68
C GLY A 143 3.72 25.18 -51.90
N ASP A 144 3.26 23.94 -51.87
CA ASP A 144 3.93 22.65 -52.17
C ASP A 144 5.46 22.43 -52.01
N GLU A 145 5.71 21.29 -51.33
CA GLU A 145 6.54 20.14 -51.72
C GLU A 145 8.09 20.13 -51.65
N ASP A 146 8.53 19.00 -51.07
CA ASP A 146 9.66 18.14 -51.42
C ASP A 146 11.13 18.50 -51.11
N GLY A 147 11.85 17.51 -50.55
CA GLY A 147 13.30 17.56 -50.45
C GLY A 147 13.94 16.43 -49.64
N ARG A 148 14.15 15.27 -50.28
CA ARG A 148 14.92 14.12 -49.80
C ARG A 148 16.40 14.43 -49.47
N SER A 149 16.98 13.50 -48.70
CA SER A 149 18.28 12.83 -48.91
C SER A 149 19.44 13.15 -47.95
N GLY A 150 20.21 12.11 -47.62
CA GLY A 150 21.50 12.24 -46.95
C GLY A 150 22.00 10.95 -46.28
N ARG A 151 22.62 10.04 -47.05
CA ARG A 151 23.41 8.89 -46.59
C ARG A 151 24.84 9.31 -46.21
N GLY A 152 25.47 8.53 -45.32
CA GLY A 152 26.93 8.38 -45.16
C GLY A 152 27.26 8.05 -43.70
N GLY A 153 28.10 7.10 -43.29
CA GLY A 153 29.07 6.24 -43.96
C GLY A 153 30.27 6.03 -43.01
N GLN A 154 30.78 4.78 -42.92
CA GLN A 154 32.13 4.36 -42.47
C GLN A 154 32.46 4.42 -40.96
N GLU A 155 32.69 3.28 -40.29
CA GLU A 155 33.91 2.43 -40.22
C GLU A 155 34.99 2.95 -39.24
N GLY A 156 35.40 2.06 -38.32
CA GLY A 156 36.52 2.28 -37.40
C GLY A 156 36.80 1.05 -36.54
N ARG A 157 37.70 0.18 -37.01
CA ARG A 157 38.29 -0.96 -36.29
C ARG A 157 39.42 -0.51 -35.36
N ASN A 158 39.60 -1.26 -34.26
CA ASN A 158 40.87 -1.81 -33.69
C ASN A 158 41.05 -1.55 -32.18
N GLY A 159 41.48 -2.59 -31.46
CA GLY A 159 42.06 -2.46 -30.13
C GLY A 159 42.06 -3.76 -29.31
N ARG A 160 42.99 -4.67 -29.61
CA ARG A 160 43.31 -5.86 -28.77
C ARG A 160 43.99 -5.42 -27.47
N GLY A 161 43.76 -6.18 -26.39
CA GLY A 161 44.57 -6.12 -25.17
C GLY A 161 44.30 -7.31 -24.25
N GLN A 162 45.12 -8.35 -24.35
CA GLN A 162 45.17 -9.50 -23.45
C GLN A 162 46.02 -9.15 -22.22
N ALA A 163 45.64 -9.62 -21.02
CA ALA A 163 46.59 -9.89 -19.95
C ALA A 163 46.06 -10.99 -19.03
N ARG A 164 46.79 -12.12 -19.02
CA ARG A 164 46.68 -13.23 -18.08
C ARG A 164 47.41 -12.85 -16.79
N GLY A 165 46.89 -13.27 -15.64
CA GLY A 165 47.59 -13.26 -14.36
C GLY A 165 47.16 -14.44 -13.51
N GLN A 166 47.99 -15.49 -13.49
CA GLN A 166 47.87 -16.65 -12.61
C GLN A 166 48.42 -16.28 -11.23
N GLY A 167 47.80 -16.80 -10.16
CA GLY A 167 48.33 -16.73 -8.80
C GLY A 167 47.75 -17.86 -7.95
N ARG A 168 48.46 -19.00 -7.92
CA ARG A 168 48.25 -20.10 -6.97
C ARG A 168 48.88 -19.72 -5.62
N GLY A 169 48.21 -20.06 -4.53
CA GLY A 169 48.77 -20.06 -3.18
C GLY A 169 48.06 -21.07 -2.30
N GLN A 170 48.66 -22.25 -2.17
CA GLN A 170 48.31 -23.27 -1.18
C GLN A 170 48.92 -22.90 0.18
N GLY A 171 48.23 -23.21 1.27
CA GLY A 171 48.76 -23.14 2.63
C GLY A 171 47.92 -24.00 3.58
N GLN A 172 48.35 -25.23 3.81
CA GLN A 172 47.90 -26.12 4.88
C GLN A 172 48.48 -25.69 6.23
N GLY A 173 47.80 -25.95 7.34
CA GLY A 173 48.49 -26.09 8.63
C GLY A 173 47.67 -26.02 9.93
N ARG A 174 47.36 -27.22 10.47
CA ARG A 174 47.35 -27.63 11.91
C ARG A 174 46.31 -26.98 12.85
N LYS A 175 45.37 -27.74 13.44
CA LYS A 175 45.45 -28.70 14.58
C LYS A 175 45.98 -28.12 15.90
N GLN A 176 45.09 -28.12 16.91
CA GLN A 176 45.21 -28.25 18.39
C GLN A 176 44.18 -27.28 19.02
N GLY A 177 43.38 -27.56 20.05
CA GLY A 177 43.39 -28.58 21.10
C GLY A 177 42.93 -27.88 22.40
N ARG A 178 42.21 -28.62 23.28
CA ARG A 178 41.66 -28.25 24.62
C ARG A 178 40.28 -27.57 24.61
N ALA A 179 39.20 -28.06 25.22
CA ALA A 179 38.94 -28.76 26.50
C ALA A 179 39.00 -27.86 27.76
N LEU A 180 37.84 -27.82 28.45
CA LEU A 180 37.56 -27.64 29.89
C LEU A 180 36.73 -26.40 30.31
N GLY A 181 35.76 -26.65 31.21
CA GLY A 181 34.95 -25.70 31.98
C GLY A 181 33.45 -25.85 31.71
N LEU A 182 32.69 -26.78 32.30
CA LEU A 182 32.21 -26.87 33.70
C LEU A 182 31.62 -25.57 34.28
N GLY A 183 30.36 -25.66 34.70
CA GLY A 183 29.54 -24.64 35.38
C GLY A 183 28.08 -24.74 34.91
N GLN A 184 27.28 -25.73 35.30
CA GLN A 184 26.51 -25.78 36.56
C GLN A 184 26.09 -24.41 37.10
N GLY A 185 24.80 -24.12 36.97
CA GLY A 185 24.11 -22.99 37.59
C GLY A 185 22.60 -23.28 37.61
N ARG A 186 22.20 -24.11 38.58
CA ARG A 186 20.80 -24.25 39.01
C ARG A 186 20.33 -22.94 39.64
N GLY A 187 19.14 -22.50 39.27
CA GLY A 187 18.40 -21.43 39.94
C GLY A 187 16.92 -21.75 39.84
N GLN A 188 16.45 -22.61 40.74
CA GLN A 188 15.05 -22.82 41.04
C GLN A 188 14.61 -21.65 41.93
N GLU A 189 13.63 -20.88 41.50
CA GLU A 189 12.84 -20.04 42.42
C GLU A 189 11.38 -20.47 42.32
N GLN A 190 10.97 -21.15 43.38
CA GLN A 190 9.59 -21.35 43.80
C GLN A 190 9.18 -20.12 44.62
N GLY A 191 7.95 -19.65 44.40
CA GLY A 191 7.31 -18.59 45.17
C GLY A 191 5.86 -18.49 44.70
N GLN A 192 5.03 -19.45 45.13
CA GLN A 192 4.05 -19.30 46.20
C GLN A 192 2.78 -18.56 45.75
N GLU A 193 1.78 -19.40 45.49
CA GLU A 193 0.35 -19.13 45.48
C GLU A 193 -0.08 -18.41 46.77
N GLN A 194 -0.90 -17.37 46.62
CA GLN A 194 -1.84 -16.95 47.66
C GLN A 194 -3.19 -16.71 47.00
N GLU A 195 -4.04 -17.72 47.12
CA GLU A 195 -5.48 -17.61 47.02
C GLU A 195 -5.99 -16.82 48.24
N GLN A 196 -6.73 -15.74 47.99
CA GLN A 196 -7.65 -15.18 48.96
C GLN A 196 -9.05 -15.22 48.34
N GLY A 197 -9.84 -16.19 48.79
CA GLY A 197 -11.27 -16.25 48.55
C GLY A 197 -11.99 -15.42 49.59
N GLU A 198 -12.73 -14.41 49.14
CA GLU A 198 -13.78 -13.78 49.94
C GLU A 198 -15.14 -14.30 49.48
N ARG A 199 -15.75 -15.08 50.36
CA ARG A 199 -17.16 -15.46 50.33
C ARG A 199 -17.95 -14.37 51.04
N GLY A 200 -18.88 -13.74 50.33
CA GLY A 200 -19.97 -12.95 50.90
C GLY A 200 -21.29 -13.49 50.38
N GLN A 201 -22.04 -14.17 51.25
CA GLN A 201 -23.41 -14.62 51.05
C GLN A 201 -24.35 -13.53 51.56
N GLU A 202 -25.38 -13.15 50.80
CA GLU A 202 -26.60 -12.49 51.31
C GLU A 202 -27.68 -12.65 50.22
N GLN A 203 -28.50 -13.70 50.31
CA GLN A 203 -29.85 -13.72 50.88
C GLN A 203 -30.89 -12.92 50.08
N GLU A 204 -31.65 -13.69 49.30
CA GLU A 204 -32.98 -13.37 48.77
C GLU A 204 -33.94 -12.99 49.91
N ARG A 205 -34.68 -11.88 49.72
CA ARG A 205 -36.02 -11.70 50.31
C ARG A 205 -36.92 -11.04 49.28
N GLY A 206 -37.91 -11.80 48.84
CA GLY A 206 -39.06 -11.29 48.13
C GLY A 206 -39.96 -10.45 49.06
N GLN A 207 -40.71 -9.55 48.45
CA GLN A 207 -42.01 -9.10 48.95
C GLN A 207 -42.80 -8.55 47.77
N GLU A 208 -43.80 -9.32 47.37
CA GLU A 208 -44.94 -8.91 46.58
C GLU A 208 -45.72 -7.84 47.35
N GLN A 209 -46.25 -6.85 46.63
CA GLN A 209 -47.47 -6.15 47.04
C GLN A 209 -48.22 -5.64 45.80
N GLU A 210 -49.40 -6.22 45.62
CA GLU A 210 -50.45 -5.83 44.70
C GLU A 210 -51.02 -4.43 45.03
N ARG A 211 -51.52 -3.70 44.01
CA ARG A 211 -52.94 -3.27 43.86
C ARG A 211 -53.13 -2.05 42.94
N GLY A 212 -54.26 -2.10 42.20
CA GLY A 212 -54.98 -0.97 41.58
C GLY A 212 -54.76 -0.85 40.07
N GLN A 213 -55.47 -1.55 39.18
CA GLN A 213 -56.84 -1.25 38.69
C GLN A 213 -57.14 0.25 38.54
N GLU A 214 -57.20 0.73 37.29
CA GLU A 214 -58.31 1.59 36.84
C GLU A 214 -58.50 1.50 35.32
N ARG A 215 -59.78 1.44 34.94
CA ARG A 215 -60.31 1.26 33.59
C ARG A 215 -60.57 2.64 32.98
N GLY A 216 -60.35 2.77 31.67
CA GLY A 216 -60.86 3.90 30.88
C GLY A 216 -61.06 3.50 29.43
N GLN A 217 -62.27 3.06 29.10
CA GLN A 217 -62.74 2.87 27.72
C GLN A 217 -63.12 4.23 27.12
N GLY A 218 -62.75 4.45 25.87
CA GLY A 218 -63.26 5.54 25.04
C GLY A 218 -63.09 5.18 23.56
N GLN A 219 -64.19 4.75 22.93
CA GLN A 219 -64.31 4.62 21.48
C GLN A 219 -64.52 6.01 20.86
N GLU A 220 -63.93 6.27 19.69
CA GLU A 220 -64.63 6.52 18.41
C GLU A 220 -63.76 7.29 17.39
N ARG A 221 -63.55 6.61 16.25
CA ARG A 221 -63.54 7.05 14.84
C ARG A 221 -63.14 8.50 14.49
N GLY A 222 -62.08 8.62 13.68
CA GLY A 222 -61.80 9.77 12.83
C GLY A 222 -60.98 9.36 11.61
N GLN A 223 -61.53 9.60 10.42
CA GLN A 223 -60.91 9.37 9.11
C GLN A 223 -59.78 10.37 8.85
N GLY A 224 -58.78 9.98 8.05
CA GLY A 224 -58.06 10.93 7.21
C GLY A 224 -56.54 10.84 7.24
N GLN A 225 -55.99 10.91 6.03
CA GLN A 225 -54.65 11.40 5.67
C GLN A 225 -53.48 10.41 5.68
N GLY A 226 -53.06 10.10 4.45
CA GLY A 226 -51.77 9.50 4.17
C GLY A 226 -50.64 10.44 4.60
N HIS A 227 -49.75 9.90 5.41
CA HIS A 227 -48.40 10.41 5.62
C HIS A 227 -47.50 9.40 4.88
N GLY A 228 -46.93 9.73 3.72
CA GLY A 228 -45.99 10.84 3.57
C GLY A 228 -44.68 10.39 4.20
N GLY A 229 -43.84 9.72 3.40
CA GLY A 229 -42.59 9.11 3.84
C GLY A 229 -41.71 10.11 4.58
N HIS A 230 -41.68 9.98 5.91
CA HIS A 230 -40.75 10.70 6.74
C HIS A 230 -39.34 10.13 6.52
N ARG A 231 -38.61 10.72 5.57
CA ARG A 231 -37.14 10.72 5.59
C ARG A 231 -36.71 11.56 6.79
N GLY A 232 -36.73 10.96 7.97
CA GLY A 232 -36.19 11.59 9.18
C GLY A 232 -34.68 11.73 9.00
N GLY A 233 -34.18 12.95 8.84
CA GLY A 233 -32.77 13.27 9.04
C GLY A 233 -32.54 13.65 10.50
N VAL A 234 -31.41 13.25 11.07
CA VAL A 234 -30.89 13.82 12.33
C VAL A 234 -29.88 14.90 11.94
N ALA A 235 -30.07 16.13 12.44
CA ALA A 235 -29.15 17.26 12.22
C ALA A 235 -28.84 17.60 10.74
N GLY A 236 -29.78 17.37 9.81
CA GLY A 236 -29.63 17.79 8.40
C GLY A 236 -28.66 16.94 7.57
N LEU A 237 -28.12 15.85 8.12
CA LEU A 237 -27.33 14.89 7.37
C LEU A 237 -28.24 13.81 6.77
N PRO A 238 -28.04 13.41 5.51
CA PRO A 238 -28.78 12.32 4.92
C PRO A 238 -28.52 11.03 5.71
N MET A 239 -29.58 10.37 6.18
CA MET A 239 -29.41 9.03 6.75
C MET A 239 -28.89 8.07 5.70
N ALA A 240 -28.02 7.15 6.13
CA ALA A 240 -27.56 6.04 5.29
C ALA A 240 -28.77 5.26 4.74
N GLY A 241 -28.67 4.82 3.49
CA GLY A 241 -29.72 4.01 2.87
C GLY A 241 -29.78 2.64 3.54
N ARG A 242 -30.96 2.23 4.03
CA ARG A 242 -31.15 0.90 4.62
C ARG A 242 -31.40 -0.16 3.54
N ALA A 243 -30.82 -1.34 3.71
CA ALA A 243 -31.15 -2.50 2.89
C ALA A 243 -31.26 -3.75 3.74
N ASP A 244 -31.96 -4.75 3.20
CA ASP A 244 -32.20 -6.01 3.88
C ASP A 244 -30.87 -6.80 4.00
N ASP A 245 -30.61 -7.35 5.18
CA ASP A 245 -29.45 -8.16 5.53
C ASP A 245 -29.79 -9.65 5.53
N ARG A 246 -28.78 -10.51 5.67
CA ARG A 246 -28.87 -11.98 5.62
C ARG A 246 -29.82 -12.58 6.65
N ASP A 247 -30.04 -11.88 7.76
CA ASP A 247 -30.98 -12.25 8.84
C ASP A 247 -32.36 -11.57 8.74
N GLY A 248 -32.58 -10.79 7.67
CA GLY A 248 -33.80 -10.02 7.47
C GLY A 248 -33.84 -8.67 8.20
N LEU A 249 -32.75 -8.27 8.89
CA LEU A 249 -32.64 -6.94 9.48
C LEU A 249 -32.26 -5.89 8.42
N ARG A 250 -32.73 -4.66 8.60
CA ARG A 250 -32.36 -3.54 7.74
C ARG A 250 -31.16 -2.81 8.30
N LEU A 251 -29.98 -3.10 7.77
CA LEU A 251 -28.75 -2.40 8.13
C LEU A 251 -28.50 -1.21 7.20
N ASP A 252 -27.86 -0.18 7.75
CA ASP A 252 -27.42 0.99 7.02
C ASP A 252 -26.29 0.61 6.05
N ARG A 253 -26.42 1.03 4.79
CA ARG A 253 -25.37 0.91 3.78
C ARG A 253 -24.45 2.13 3.84
N LEU A 254 -23.17 1.88 4.05
CA LEU A 254 -22.11 2.87 4.06
C LEU A 254 -21.31 2.80 2.76
N HIS A 255 -21.31 3.88 1.98
CA HIS A 255 -20.45 4.03 0.82
C HIS A 255 -19.20 4.80 1.24
N LEU A 256 -18.02 4.21 1.03
CA LEU A 256 -16.76 4.82 1.41
C LEU A 256 -15.61 4.38 0.48
N PRO A 257 -14.62 5.25 0.23
CA PRO A 257 -13.39 4.84 -0.41
C PRO A 257 -12.48 4.11 0.61
N LEU A 258 -11.88 2.99 0.19
CA LEU A 258 -10.82 2.30 0.91
C LEU A 258 -9.47 2.57 0.24
N GLY A 259 -8.52 3.07 1.03
CA GLY A 259 -7.21 3.52 0.51
C GLY A 259 -7.22 4.99 0.09
N PRO A 260 -6.08 5.56 -0.33
CA PRO A 260 -4.78 4.89 -0.46
C PRO A 260 -3.96 4.89 0.86
N ALA A 261 -4.46 5.54 1.91
CA ALA A 261 -3.77 5.70 3.19
C ALA A 261 -4.05 4.58 4.21
N LEU A 262 -4.75 3.52 3.80
CA LEU A 262 -5.02 2.39 4.69
C LEU A 262 -3.72 1.61 4.95
N ALA A 263 -3.40 1.35 6.22
CA ALA A 263 -2.20 0.59 6.58
C ALA A 263 -2.22 -0.79 5.92
N ASP A 264 -1.06 -1.27 5.45
CA ASP A 264 -0.91 -2.58 4.80
C ASP A 264 -1.84 -2.80 3.60
N TRP A 265 -2.07 -1.72 2.85
CA TRP A 265 -2.81 -1.71 1.60
C TRP A 265 -1.84 -1.61 0.40
N PRO A 266 -2.22 -2.09 -0.80
CA PRO A 266 -1.44 -1.82 -2.01
C PRO A 266 -1.32 -0.33 -2.27
N ALA A 267 -0.10 0.12 -2.54
CA ALA A 267 0.24 1.53 -2.67
C ALA A 267 -0.58 2.21 -3.79
N GLY A 268 -1.29 3.29 -3.47
CA GLY A 268 -2.05 4.07 -4.46
C GLY A 268 -3.35 3.41 -4.95
N LEU A 269 -3.71 2.22 -4.46
CA LEU A 269 -4.99 1.59 -4.79
C LEU A 269 -6.10 2.28 -4.00
N VAL A 270 -7.20 2.63 -4.67
CA VAL A 270 -8.43 3.09 -4.02
C VAL A 270 -9.57 2.22 -4.53
N LEU A 271 -10.37 1.67 -3.61
CA LEU A 271 -11.58 0.94 -3.94
C LEU A 271 -12.79 1.67 -3.39
N ASP A 272 -13.76 1.97 -4.23
CA ASP A 272 -15.06 2.47 -3.83
C ASP A 272 -15.92 1.28 -3.41
N VAL A 273 -16.27 1.18 -2.13
CA VAL A 273 -17.02 0.04 -1.60
C VAL A 273 -18.34 0.49 -0.98
N ALA A 274 -19.32 -0.42 -1.01
CA ALA A 274 -20.51 -0.35 -0.18
C ALA A 274 -20.40 -1.42 0.91
N LEU A 275 -20.46 -1.00 2.18
CA LEU A 275 -20.52 -1.90 3.33
C LEU A 275 -21.94 -1.92 3.90
N GLN A 276 -22.36 -3.08 4.39
CA GLN A 276 -23.55 -3.25 5.21
C GLN A 276 -23.13 -4.06 6.43
N GLY A 277 -23.07 -3.39 7.59
CA GLY A 277 -22.31 -3.92 8.73
C GLY A 277 -20.82 -4.04 8.37
N ASP A 278 -20.25 -5.23 8.53
CA ASP A 278 -18.88 -5.56 8.12
C ASP A 278 -18.80 -6.26 6.76
N VAL A 279 -19.93 -6.53 6.09
CA VAL A 279 -19.97 -7.24 4.81
C VAL A 279 -19.90 -6.28 3.63
N LEU A 280 -19.03 -6.58 2.66
CA LEU A 280 -18.97 -5.84 1.40
C LEU A 280 -20.14 -6.23 0.50
N GLN A 281 -20.89 -5.23 0.04
CA GLN A 281 -21.99 -5.39 -0.91
C GLN A 281 -21.54 -5.15 -2.35
N SER A 282 -20.62 -4.20 -2.54
CA SER A 282 -19.98 -3.94 -3.83
C SER A 282 -18.56 -3.45 -3.61
N ALA A 283 -17.72 -3.64 -4.62
CA ALA A 283 -16.37 -3.09 -4.66
C ALA A 283 -16.02 -2.75 -6.10
N GLU A 284 -15.67 -1.49 -6.32
CA GLU A 284 -15.25 -0.97 -7.61
C GLU A 284 -13.88 -0.32 -7.48
N ALA A 285 -13.09 -0.42 -8.54
CA ALA A 285 -11.80 0.22 -8.61
C ALA A 285 -11.99 1.70 -8.93
N HIS A 286 -11.45 2.57 -8.08
CA HIS A 286 -11.47 4.00 -8.37
C HIS A 286 -10.65 4.28 -9.65
N PRO A 287 -11.13 5.10 -10.59
CA PRO A 287 -10.38 5.41 -11.81
C PRO A 287 -9.01 6.04 -11.50
N TRP A 288 -7.97 5.57 -12.19
CA TRP A 288 -6.64 6.17 -12.13
C TRP A 288 -6.40 7.06 -13.33
N GLU A 289 -5.87 8.25 -13.09
CA GLU A 289 -5.23 9.02 -14.15
C GLU A 289 -3.94 8.31 -14.57
N ALA A 290 -3.73 8.17 -15.88
CA ALA A 290 -2.46 7.70 -16.40
C ALA A 290 -1.37 8.69 -15.99
N ALA A 291 -0.35 8.23 -15.27
CA ALA A 291 0.75 9.13 -14.92
C ALA A 291 1.67 9.35 -16.14
N PRO A 292 2.58 10.33 -16.06
CA PRO A 292 3.44 10.70 -17.18
C PRO A 292 4.27 9.50 -17.64
N ALA A 293 4.38 9.34 -18.96
CA ALA A 293 5.20 8.31 -19.59
C ALA A 293 6.67 8.40 -19.16
N GLY A 294 7.37 7.25 -19.12
CA GLY A 294 8.84 7.20 -19.06
C GLY A 294 9.47 6.53 -17.83
N ARG A 295 8.71 5.87 -16.94
CA ARG A 295 9.27 5.07 -15.83
C ARG A 295 8.73 3.65 -15.85
N TYR A 296 9.61 2.66 -15.78
CA TYR A 296 9.20 1.27 -15.60
C TYR A 296 8.60 1.06 -14.19
N PRO A 297 7.53 0.24 -14.05
CA PRO A 297 7.05 -0.21 -12.75
C PRO A 297 8.18 -0.83 -11.94
N PHE A 298 8.30 -0.44 -10.67
CA PHE A 298 9.48 -0.78 -9.87
C PHE A 298 9.71 -2.30 -9.82
N TRP A 299 8.69 -3.11 -9.55
CA TRP A 299 8.90 -4.55 -9.40
C TRP A 299 9.20 -5.26 -10.73
N GLY A 300 8.65 -4.78 -11.86
CA GLY A 300 8.85 -5.35 -13.20
C GLY A 300 10.08 -4.81 -13.97
N GLU A 301 10.70 -3.74 -13.47
CA GLU A 301 11.80 -3.02 -14.12
C GLU A 301 12.91 -3.91 -14.71
N PRO A 302 13.47 -4.94 -14.01
CA PRO A 302 14.54 -5.76 -14.58
C PRO A 302 14.18 -6.48 -15.88
N TRP A 303 12.95 -6.99 -15.98
CA TRP A 303 12.45 -7.70 -17.17
C TRP A 303 12.19 -6.73 -18.32
N LEU A 304 11.63 -5.55 -18.02
CA LEU A 304 11.35 -4.53 -19.03
C LEU A 304 12.65 -3.93 -19.61
N ARG A 305 13.66 -3.70 -18.76
CA ARG A 305 15.00 -3.28 -19.20
C ARG A 305 15.66 -4.33 -20.11
N ALA A 306 15.59 -5.61 -19.73
CA ALA A 306 16.11 -6.70 -20.56
C ALA A 306 15.38 -6.81 -21.90
N ALA A 307 14.05 -6.67 -21.90
CA ALA A 307 13.26 -6.64 -23.14
C ALA A 307 13.60 -5.42 -24.02
N GLY A 308 14.00 -4.29 -23.42
CA GLY A 308 14.54 -3.12 -24.10
C GLY A 308 15.99 -3.28 -24.59
N GLY A 309 16.61 -4.45 -24.43
CA GLY A 309 17.97 -4.75 -24.90
C GLY A 309 19.09 -4.42 -23.91
N GLU A 310 18.76 -3.96 -22.69
CA GLU A 310 19.77 -3.75 -21.66
C GLU A 310 20.30 -5.07 -21.09
N ALA A 311 21.60 -5.12 -20.78
CA ALA A 311 22.21 -6.28 -20.14
C ALA A 311 21.77 -6.39 -18.67
N VAL A 312 20.83 -7.30 -18.40
CA VAL A 312 20.37 -7.63 -17.03
C VAL A 312 20.62 -9.11 -16.79
N THR A 313 21.18 -9.45 -15.62
CA THR A 313 21.39 -10.85 -15.23
C THR A 313 20.14 -11.46 -14.63
N ARG A 314 20.02 -12.79 -14.74
CA ARG A 314 18.96 -13.56 -14.06
C ARG A 314 19.02 -13.36 -12.55
N GLY A 315 20.21 -13.34 -11.97
CA GLY A 315 20.39 -13.09 -10.54
C GLY A 315 19.82 -11.76 -10.06
N ALA A 316 20.01 -10.69 -10.84
CA ALA A 316 19.42 -9.38 -10.54
C ALA A 316 17.87 -9.40 -10.59
N ALA A 317 17.31 -10.12 -11.57
CA ALA A 317 15.87 -10.31 -11.69
C ALA A 317 15.30 -11.14 -10.53
N GLU A 318 15.93 -12.27 -10.18
CA GLU A 318 15.52 -13.11 -9.06
C GLU A 318 15.61 -12.39 -7.71
N ARG A 319 16.62 -11.53 -7.53
CA ARG A 319 16.70 -10.64 -6.36
C ARG A 319 15.48 -9.71 -6.28
N ARG A 320 15.08 -9.09 -7.40
CA ARG A 320 13.88 -8.23 -7.46
C ARG A 320 12.61 -9.03 -7.23
N ARG A 321 12.48 -10.25 -7.80
CA ARG A 321 11.32 -11.15 -7.58
C ARG A 321 11.19 -11.53 -6.11
N CYS A 322 12.27 -11.98 -5.49
CA CYS A 322 12.29 -12.36 -4.08
C CYS A 322 11.88 -11.19 -3.17
N ALA A 323 12.44 -10.00 -3.41
CA ALA A 323 12.07 -8.80 -2.68
C ALA A 323 10.59 -8.41 -2.89
N SER A 324 10.08 -8.51 -4.12
CA SER A 324 8.66 -8.27 -4.42
C SER A 324 7.74 -9.20 -3.62
N HIS A 325 8.02 -10.50 -3.61
CA HIS A 325 7.19 -11.45 -2.88
C HIS A 325 7.34 -11.32 -1.36
N LEU A 326 8.52 -10.93 -0.85
CA LEU A 326 8.68 -10.59 0.57
C LEU A 326 7.88 -9.33 0.95
N ASP A 327 7.74 -8.35 0.05
CA ASP A 327 6.85 -7.20 0.24
C ASP A 327 5.38 -7.64 0.33
N SER A 328 4.91 -8.45 -0.64
CA SER A 328 3.55 -8.99 -0.68
C SER A 328 3.23 -9.85 0.55
N VAL A 329 4.13 -10.78 0.90
CA VAL A 329 3.99 -11.62 2.10
C VAL A 329 4.04 -10.77 3.37
N GLY A 330 4.90 -9.75 3.43
CA GLY A 330 4.95 -8.81 4.56
C GLY A 330 3.63 -8.08 4.78
N ARG A 331 3.02 -7.57 3.70
CA ARG A 331 1.70 -6.93 3.72
C ARG A 331 0.61 -7.92 4.15
N PHE A 332 0.57 -9.09 3.54
CA PHE A 332 -0.38 -10.15 3.89
C PHE A 332 -0.29 -10.59 5.36
N LEU A 333 0.92 -10.77 5.88
CA LEU A 333 1.15 -11.13 7.27
C LEU A 333 0.72 -10.03 8.24
N ALA A 334 0.88 -8.76 7.86
CA ALA A 334 0.40 -7.66 8.68
C ALA A 334 -1.14 -7.61 8.74
N VAL A 335 -1.81 -7.77 7.58
CA VAL A 335 -3.28 -7.83 7.49
C VAL A 335 -3.87 -9.02 8.25
N SER A 336 -3.17 -10.16 8.27
CA SER A 336 -3.59 -11.35 9.04
C SER A 336 -3.26 -11.26 10.55
N GLY A 337 -2.80 -10.11 11.04
CA GLY A 337 -2.52 -9.90 12.47
C GLY A 337 -1.22 -10.53 12.96
N TRP A 338 -0.24 -10.74 12.06
CA TRP A 338 1.07 -11.35 12.34
C TRP A 338 2.22 -10.33 12.19
N PRO A 339 2.31 -9.30 13.07
CA PRO A 339 3.20 -8.15 12.89
C PRO A 339 4.70 -8.51 12.95
N ARG A 340 5.10 -9.46 13.79
CA ARG A 340 6.51 -9.86 13.92
C ARG A 340 7.03 -10.55 12.64
N PRO A 341 6.36 -11.59 12.10
CA PRO A 341 6.68 -12.13 10.78
C PRO A 341 6.64 -11.10 9.66
N ALA A 342 5.64 -10.21 9.65
CA ALA A 342 5.53 -9.13 8.67
C ALA A 342 6.75 -8.19 8.67
N ALA A 343 7.14 -7.71 9.85
CA ALA A 343 8.32 -6.87 10.01
C ALA A 343 9.61 -7.58 9.60
N ARG A 344 9.71 -8.90 9.85
CA ARG A 344 10.85 -9.70 9.39
C ARG A 344 10.90 -9.83 7.87
N ALA A 345 9.76 -10.00 7.21
CA ALA A 345 9.69 -10.04 5.74
C ALA A 345 10.19 -8.72 5.13
N ARG A 346 9.75 -7.57 5.67
CA ARG A 346 10.20 -6.24 5.22
C ARG A 346 11.70 -6.01 5.41
N ARG A 347 12.25 -6.37 6.57
CA ARG A 347 13.70 -6.28 6.81
C ARG A 347 14.51 -7.13 5.82
N LEU A 348 14.05 -8.33 5.50
CA LEU A 348 14.71 -9.18 4.51
C LEU A 348 14.61 -8.60 3.09
N ARG A 349 13.44 -8.07 2.72
CA ARG A 349 13.23 -7.31 1.47
C ARG A 349 14.23 -6.16 1.37
N ASP A 350 14.35 -5.34 2.41
CA ASP A 350 15.22 -4.16 2.39
C ASP A 350 16.70 -4.55 2.25
N ARG A 351 17.16 -5.56 3.00
CA ARG A 351 18.53 -6.10 2.87
C ARG A 351 18.81 -6.65 1.48
N LEU A 352 17.82 -7.31 0.84
CA LEU A 352 17.95 -7.80 -0.53
C LEU A 352 18.12 -6.65 -1.52
N LEU A 353 17.32 -5.60 -1.38
CA LEU A 353 17.37 -4.42 -2.24
C LEU A 353 18.65 -3.60 -2.03
N GLN A 354 19.23 -3.63 -0.84
CA GLN A 354 20.54 -3.04 -0.52
C GLN A 354 21.73 -3.89 -1.01
N GLY A 355 21.48 -5.06 -1.61
CA GLY A 355 22.51 -5.86 -2.26
C GLY A 355 23.24 -6.86 -1.34
N ALA A 356 22.70 -7.19 -0.17
CA ALA A 356 23.30 -8.20 0.70
C ALA A 356 23.46 -9.56 -0.04
N ALA A 357 24.52 -10.31 0.31
CA ALA A 357 24.87 -11.54 -0.35
C ALA A 357 23.80 -12.63 -0.14
N ALA A 358 23.49 -13.40 -1.19
CA ALA A 358 22.43 -14.41 -1.14
C ALA A 358 22.71 -15.49 -0.07
N GLY A 359 23.97 -15.92 0.05
CA GLY A 359 24.39 -16.92 1.03
C GLY A 359 24.16 -16.49 2.49
N GLU A 360 24.27 -15.21 2.80
CA GLU A 360 24.02 -14.67 4.15
C GLU A 360 22.52 -14.60 4.46
N LEU A 361 21.70 -14.28 3.46
CA LEU A 361 20.27 -14.07 3.63
C LEU A 361 19.44 -15.36 3.53
N ALA A 362 19.88 -16.33 2.72
CA ALA A 362 19.12 -17.54 2.43
C ALA A 362 18.66 -18.28 3.69
N PRO A 363 19.49 -18.52 4.73
CA PRO A 363 19.03 -19.20 5.94
C PRO A 363 17.89 -18.45 6.65
N GLU A 364 17.94 -17.12 6.67
CA GLU A 364 16.91 -16.30 7.29
C GLU A 364 15.59 -16.31 6.52
N VAL A 365 15.68 -16.17 5.19
CA VAL A 365 14.54 -16.24 4.26
C VAL A 365 13.85 -17.60 4.39
N LEU A 366 14.60 -18.70 4.28
CA LEU A 366 14.04 -20.05 4.36
C LEU A 366 13.44 -20.36 5.74
N ARG A 367 13.98 -19.79 6.83
CA ARG A 367 13.37 -19.91 8.16
C ARG A 367 12.02 -19.19 8.23
N LEU A 368 11.92 -18.00 7.65
CA LEU A 368 10.66 -17.25 7.59
C LEU A 368 9.61 -18.02 6.76
N THR A 369 9.95 -18.43 5.54
CA THR A 369 9.00 -19.13 4.65
C THR A 369 8.48 -20.43 5.28
N ARG A 370 9.37 -21.24 5.86
CA ARG A 370 8.99 -22.47 6.58
C ARG A 370 8.11 -22.20 7.79
N GLY A 371 8.37 -21.14 8.53
CA GLY A 371 7.55 -20.74 9.68
C GLY A 371 6.13 -20.37 9.27
N VAL A 372 5.99 -19.54 8.23
CA VAL A 372 4.68 -19.14 7.69
C VAL A 372 3.94 -20.35 7.11
N ALA A 373 4.62 -21.17 6.30
CA ALA A 373 4.04 -22.35 5.66
C ALA A 373 3.50 -23.41 6.64
N ARG A 374 4.07 -23.49 7.85
CA ARG A 374 3.65 -24.45 8.88
C ARG A 374 2.53 -23.94 9.78
N SER A 375 2.09 -22.71 9.61
CA SER A 375 1.03 -22.13 10.42
C SER A 375 -0.33 -22.78 10.11
N ARG A 376 -0.82 -23.60 11.06
CA ARG A 376 -2.16 -24.20 10.96
C ARG A 376 -3.26 -23.15 11.13
N THR A 377 -3.07 -22.18 12.03
CA THR A 377 -4.01 -21.09 12.26
C THR A 377 -4.18 -20.23 11.00
N LEU A 378 -3.07 -19.84 10.38
CA LEU A 378 -3.13 -19.05 9.14
C LEU A 378 -3.84 -19.84 8.04
N ARG A 379 -3.46 -21.12 7.86
CA ARG A 379 -4.14 -22.00 6.91
C ARG A 379 -5.63 -22.11 7.16
N TRP A 380 -6.04 -22.26 8.42
CA TRP A 380 -7.46 -22.38 8.77
C TRP A 380 -8.23 -21.08 8.49
N LEU A 381 -7.68 -19.93 8.88
CA LEU A 381 -8.30 -18.61 8.66
C LEU A 381 -8.41 -18.22 7.18
N THR A 382 -7.52 -18.74 6.32
CA THR A 382 -7.42 -18.28 4.93
C THR A 382 -7.95 -19.28 3.91
N ARG A 383 -8.33 -20.48 4.33
CA ARG A 383 -8.83 -21.52 3.42
C ARG A 383 -10.24 -21.19 2.94
N GLY A 384 -10.51 -21.39 1.66
CA GLY A 384 -11.80 -21.12 1.01
C GLY A 384 -12.10 -19.64 0.76
N LEU A 385 -11.19 -18.73 1.12
CA LEU A 385 -11.37 -17.30 0.86
C LEU A 385 -10.90 -16.93 -0.55
N GLY A 386 -11.77 -16.26 -1.31
CA GLY A 386 -11.44 -15.69 -2.62
C GLY A 386 -10.89 -16.73 -3.59
N GLU A 387 -11.63 -17.81 -3.82
CA GLU A 387 -11.25 -18.88 -4.74
C GLU A 387 -11.15 -18.35 -6.17
N LEU A 388 -10.02 -18.61 -6.82
CA LEU A 388 -9.81 -18.34 -8.24
C LEU A 388 -9.29 -19.61 -8.92
N PRO A 389 -10.19 -20.41 -9.53
CA PRO A 389 -9.79 -21.57 -10.32
C PRO A 389 -8.97 -21.15 -11.55
N ALA A 390 -8.01 -21.98 -11.94
CA ALA A 390 -7.12 -21.73 -13.06
C ALA A 390 -7.86 -21.57 -14.40
N GLY A 391 -9.01 -22.22 -14.57
CA GLY A 391 -9.88 -22.01 -15.74
C GLY A 391 -10.32 -20.54 -15.85
N ARG A 392 -10.89 -20.00 -14.77
CA ARG A 392 -11.33 -18.61 -14.70
C ARG A 392 -10.17 -17.62 -14.82
N ALA A 393 -9.04 -17.92 -14.18
CA ALA A 393 -7.83 -17.12 -14.31
C ALA A 393 -7.37 -17.00 -15.78
N ARG A 394 -7.36 -18.12 -16.53
CA ARG A 394 -7.01 -18.13 -17.96
C ARG A 394 -8.00 -17.36 -18.83
N GLU A 395 -9.30 -17.48 -18.57
CA GLU A 395 -10.33 -16.70 -19.27
C GLU A 395 -10.10 -15.19 -19.13
N LEU A 396 -9.67 -14.75 -17.95
CA LEU A 396 -9.34 -13.35 -17.66
C LEU A 396 -7.93 -12.95 -18.14
N GLY A 397 -7.15 -13.89 -18.67
CA GLY A 397 -5.76 -13.67 -19.11
C GLY A 397 -4.74 -13.56 -17.97
N VAL A 398 -5.13 -13.89 -16.73
CA VAL A 398 -4.22 -13.87 -15.57
C VAL A 398 -3.11 -14.91 -15.77
N THR A 399 -1.87 -14.52 -15.46
CA THR A 399 -0.66 -15.36 -15.56
C THR A 399 0.12 -15.32 -14.25
N GLY A 400 1.27 -16.02 -14.20
CA GLY A 400 2.18 -15.96 -13.06
C GLY A 400 1.61 -16.61 -11.78
N PRO A 401 2.00 -16.11 -10.60
CA PRO A 401 1.68 -16.76 -9.32
C PRO A 401 0.19 -16.97 -9.05
N ALA A 402 -0.67 -16.02 -9.43
CA ALA A 402 -2.11 -16.13 -9.20
C ALA A 402 -2.76 -17.26 -10.03
N LEU A 403 -2.31 -17.44 -11.28
CA LEU A 403 -2.74 -18.57 -12.11
C LEU A 403 -2.20 -19.90 -11.57
N ALA A 404 -0.93 -19.94 -11.17
CA ALA A 404 -0.29 -21.14 -10.66
C ALA A 404 -0.87 -21.63 -9.32
N ALA A 405 -1.50 -20.72 -8.55
CA ALA A 405 -2.10 -21.05 -7.28
C ALA A 405 -3.35 -21.92 -7.40
N ASP A 406 -4.17 -21.70 -8.44
CA ASP A 406 -5.40 -22.46 -8.70
C ASP A 406 -6.23 -22.71 -7.42
N GLY A 407 -6.67 -21.63 -6.77
CA GLY A 407 -7.33 -21.77 -5.49
C GLY A 407 -7.52 -20.47 -4.71
N ASP A 408 -7.59 -20.63 -3.40
CA ASP A 408 -7.90 -19.60 -2.41
C ASP A 408 -6.69 -18.73 -2.01
N VAL A 409 -6.91 -17.84 -1.05
CA VAL A 409 -5.87 -17.02 -0.40
C VAL A 409 -4.68 -17.86 0.06
N HIS A 410 -4.92 -19.03 0.67
CA HIS A 410 -3.85 -19.88 1.17
C HIS A 410 -2.99 -20.46 0.04
N ALA A 411 -3.63 -20.90 -1.04
CA ALA A 411 -2.96 -21.40 -2.23
C ALA A 411 -2.04 -20.33 -2.84
N ARG A 412 -2.51 -19.09 -2.97
CA ARG A 412 -1.71 -17.96 -3.46
C ARG A 412 -0.50 -17.66 -2.56
N LEU A 413 -0.71 -17.63 -1.24
CA LEU A 413 0.39 -17.49 -0.28
C LEU A 413 1.43 -18.61 -0.45
N ARG A 414 0.98 -19.86 -0.58
CA ARG A 414 1.86 -21.02 -0.78
C ARG A 414 2.73 -20.90 -2.03
N VAL A 415 2.18 -20.35 -3.12
CA VAL A 415 2.94 -20.08 -4.34
C VAL A 415 4.00 -19.01 -4.10
N TRP A 416 3.65 -17.87 -3.48
CA TRP A 416 4.64 -16.83 -3.16
C TRP A 416 5.77 -17.33 -2.27
N LEU A 417 5.48 -18.16 -1.26
CA LEU A 417 6.53 -18.77 -0.44
C LEU A 417 7.46 -19.66 -1.27
N GLY A 418 6.91 -20.44 -2.21
CA GLY A 418 7.70 -21.26 -3.13
C GLY A 418 8.53 -20.43 -4.11
N GLU A 419 8.00 -19.31 -4.61
CA GLU A 419 8.73 -18.35 -5.45
C GLU A 419 9.90 -17.72 -4.69
N ILE A 420 9.68 -17.27 -3.45
CA ILE A 420 10.75 -16.73 -2.59
C ILE A 420 11.88 -17.75 -2.41
N GLU A 421 11.54 -19.01 -2.14
CA GLU A 421 12.49 -20.10 -1.98
C GLU A 421 13.25 -20.41 -3.28
N ARG A 422 12.59 -20.36 -4.44
CA ARG A 422 13.29 -20.52 -5.73
C ARG A 422 14.22 -19.35 -6.03
N SER A 423 13.73 -18.13 -5.89
CA SER A 423 14.48 -16.92 -6.22
C SER A 423 15.75 -16.77 -5.38
N VAL A 424 15.71 -17.11 -4.08
CA VAL A 424 16.90 -16.98 -3.22
C VAL A 424 18.08 -17.85 -3.67
N HIS A 425 17.81 -18.99 -4.32
CA HIS A 425 18.85 -19.84 -4.90
C HIS A 425 19.33 -19.35 -6.27
N GLY A 426 18.54 -18.52 -6.96
CA GLY A 426 18.85 -17.99 -8.29
C GLY A 426 19.55 -16.62 -8.30
N MET A 427 19.70 -15.96 -7.15
CA MET A 427 20.17 -14.56 -7.04
C MET A 427 21.60 -14.31 -7.56
N ASP A 428 22.43 -15.34 -7.62
CA ASP A 428 23.83 -15.23 -8.07
C ASP A 428 24.01 -15.74 -9.51
N ASP A 429 22.93 -16.01 -10.26
CA ASP A 429 23.00 -16.48 -11.64
C ASP A 429 23.50 -15.35 -12.60
N PRO A 430 24.69 -15.50 -13.21
CA PRO A 430 25.27 -14.46 -14.05
C PRO A 430 24.72 -14.45 -15.48
N ARG A 431 23.91 -15.44 -15.86
CA ARG A 431 23.37 -15.54 -17.23
C ARG A 431 22.45 -14.37 -17.53
N ALA A 432 22.38 -13.99 -18.81
CA ALA A 432 21.45 -12.95 -19.26
C ALA A 432 19.99 -13.36 -19.03
N LEU A 433 19.17 -12.37 -18.66
CA LEU A 433 17.72 -12.49 -18.57
C LEU A 433 17.13 -12.51 -19.99
N THR A 434 16.26 -13.48 -20.27
CA THR A 434 15.68 -13.68 -21.62
C THR A 434 14.15 -13.80 -21.63
N GLY A 435 13.50 -13.65 -20.48
CA GLY A 435 12.05 -13.80 -20.32
C GLY A 435 11.38 -12.51 -19.86
N VAL A 436 10.06 -12.50 -19.91
CA VAL A 436 9.19 -11.34 -19.55
C VAL A 436 8.23 -11.67 -18.42
N ASP A 437 8.42 -12.81 -17.75
CA ASP A 437 7.62 -13.23 -16.60
C ASP A 437 8.05 -12.43 -15.37
N GLY A 438 7.39 -11.30 -15.12
CA GLY A 438 7.59 -10.50 -13.91
C GLY A 438 7.08 -11.20 -12.64
N PRO A 439 7.17 -10.53 -11.48
CA PRO A 439 6.74 -11.10 -10.20
C PRO A 439 5.22 -11.34 -10.12
N ARG A 440 4.41 -10.58 -10.87
CA ARG A 440 2.93 -10.67 -10.84
C ARG A 440 2.32 -11.36 -12.05
N GLY A 441 3.15 -11.72 -13.04
CA GLY A 441 2.71 -12.28 -14.30
C GLY A 441 3.53 -11.76 -15.47
N ARG A 442 3.09 -12.13 -16.68
CA ARG A 442 3.75 -11.82 -17.94
C ARG A 442 3.60 -10.34 -18.31
N LEU A 443 4.71 -9.66 -18.60
CA LEU A 443 4.76 -8.20 -18.79
C LEU A 443 4.57 -7.74 -20.25
N ASP A 444 4.58 -8.66 -21.22
CA ASP A 444 4.39 -8.39 -22.65
C ASP A 444 2.91 -8.47 -23.11
N GLY A 445 1.99 -8.64 -22.16
CA GLY A 445 0.57 -8.77 -22.43
C GLY A 445 -0.07 -7.44 -22.85
N PRO A 446 -1.25 -7.47 -23.49
CA PRO A 446 -1.97 -6.25 -23.90
C PRO A 446 -2.45 -5.40 -22.72
N ARG A 447 -2.47 -5.98 -21.51
CA ARG A 447 -2.77 -5.30 -20.25
C ARG A 447 -1.72 -5.71 -19.22
N PRO A 448 -1.30 -4.79 -18.33
CA PRO A 448 -0.38 -5.13 -17.27
C PRO A 448 -0.97 -6.19 -16.32
N PRO A 449 -0.13 -7.08 -15.73
CA PRO A 449 -0.58 -8.15 -14.83
C PRO A 449 -1.51 -7.68 -13.73
N SER A 450 -1.17 -6.57 -13.04
CA SER A 450 -1.95 -6.06 -11.91
C SER A 450 -3.37 -5.64 -12.31
N ARG A 451 -3.59 -5.29 -13.58
CA ARG A 451 -4.94 -4.92 -14.07
C ARG A 451 -5.80 -6.16 -14.27
N LEU A 452 -5.18 -7.26 -14.71
CA LEU A 452 -5.82 -8.57 -14.81
C LEU A 452 -6.08 -9.15 -13.42
N LEU A 453 -5.15 -8.99 -12.48
CA LEU A 453 -5.33 -9.37 -11.07
C LEU A 453 -6.48 -8.61 -10.42
N LEU A 454 -6.58 -7.31 -10.66
CA LEU A 454 -7.68 -6.49 -10.13
C LEU A 454 -9.03 -6.92 -10.73
N ALA A 455 -9.08 -7.18 -12.04
CA ALA A 455 -10.30 -7.69 -12.69
C ALA A 455 -10.74 -9.06 -12.15
N ALA A 456 -9.79 -9.92 -11.76
CA ALA A 456 -10.07 -11.21 -11.12
C ALA A 456 -10.46 -11.06 -9.64
N LEU A 457 -9.91 -10.06 -8.95
CA LEU A 457 -10.13 -9.79 -7.52
C LEU A 457 -11.50 -9.18 -7.23
N LEU A 458 -11.91 -8.14 -7.96
CA LEU A 458 -13.11 -7.35 -7.62
C LEU A 458 -14.39 -8.19 -7.48
N PRO A 459 -14.67 -9.18 -8.37
CA PRO A 459 -15.85 -10.03 -8.23
C PRO A 459 -15.83 -10.96 -7.00
N LEU A 460 -14.67 -11.12 -6.35
CA LEU A 460 -14.50 -11.99 -5.17
C LEU A 460 -14.74 -11.24 -3.84
N LEU A 461 -14.91 -9.91 -3.88
CA LEU A 461 -15.06 -9.08 -2.69
C LEU A 461 -16.51 -9.00 -2.16
N PRO A 462 -17.56 -8.88 -3.01
CA PRO A 462 -18.94 -8.87 -2.53
C PRO A 462 -19.30 -10.16 -1.77
N GLY A 463 -20.00 -10.00 -0.65
CA GLY A 463 -20.37 -11.07 0.27
C GLY A 463 -19.30 -11.46 1.29
N ALA A 464 -18.07 -10.93 1.17
CA ALA A 464 -17.04 -11.15 2.17
C ALA A 464 -17.14 -10.12 3.31
N GLU A 465 -16.90 -10.58 4.54
CA GLU A 465 -16.60 -9.69 5.66
C GLU A 465 -15.35 -8.85 5.36
N PHE A 466 -15.28 -7.65 5.93
CA PHE A 466 -14.23 -6.66 5.66
C PHE A 466 -12.83 -7.23 5.91
N ALA A 467 -12.63 -7.96 7.01
CA ALA A 467 -11.36 -8.62 7.30
C ALA A 467 -10.99 -9.67 6.23
N CYS A 468 -11.97 -10.47 5.79
CA CYS A 468 -11.79 -11.45 4.72
C CYS A 468 -11.48 -10.78 3.38
N ALA A 469 -12.20 -9.72 3.01
CA ALA A 469 -11.95 -8.93 1.81
C ALA A 469 -10.53 -8.36 1.77
N ARG A 470 -10.03 -7.86 2.92
CA ARG A 470 -8.65 -7.41 3.05
C ARG A 470 -7.63 -8.53 2.84
N LEU A 471 -7.90 -9.75 3.34
CA LEU A 471 -7.03 -10.91 3.11
C LEU A 471 -7.05 -11.38 1.65
N ILE A 472 -8.23 -11.36 1.01
CA ILE A 472 -8.38 -11.68 -0.42
C ILE A 472 -7.53 -10.69 -1.22
N LEU A 473 -7.71 -9.38 -1.01
CA LEU A 473 -6.95 -8.34 -1.71
C LEU A 473 -5.44 -8.46 -1.46
N ALA A 474 -5.01 -8.65 -0.22
CA ALA A 474 -3.59 -8.81 0.12
C ALA A 474 -2.96 -10.09 -0.47
N SER A 475 -3.76 -11.09 -0.86
CA SER A 475 -3.29 -12.32 -1.52
C SER A 475 -3.17 -12.21 -3.05
N PHE A 476 -3.78 -11.19 -3.65
CA PHE A 476 -3.56 -10.82 -5.05
C PHE A 476 -2.45 -9.79 -5.17
N ASP A 477 -2.43 -8.83 -4.24
CA ASP A 477 -1.45 -7.73 -4.15
C ASP A 477 -1.16 -7.04 -5.49
N PRO A 478 -2.20 -6.47 -6.17
CA PRO A 478 -1.99 -5.72 -7.40
C PRO A 478 -1.06 -4.53 -7.14
N ASP A 479 -0.21 -4.20 -8.11
CA ASP A 479 0.73 -3.08 -8.05
C ASP A 479 0.26 -1.93 -8.96
N PRO A 480 -0.30 -0.84 -8.40
CA PRO A 480 -0.74 0.31 -9.19
C PRO A 480 0.38 1.02 -9.97
N ASP A 481 1.66 0.79 -9.66
CA ASP A 481 2.76 1.28 -10.50
C ASP A 481 2.67 0.73 -11.94
N GLU A 482 2.08 -0.45 -12.12
CA GLU A 482 1.86 -1.04 -13.44
C GLU A 482 0.72 -0.36 -14.23
N PHE A 483 -0.18 0.39 -13.58
CA PHE A 483 -1.24 1.16 -14.27
C PHE A 483 -0.70 2.44 -14.88
N VAL A 484 0.29 3.00 -14.20
CA VAL A 484 0.94 4.27 -14.53
C VAL A 484 1.91 4.12 -15.71
N GLY A 485 2.51 2.95 -15.90
CA GLY A 485 3.48 2.69 -16.97
C GLY A 485 2.90 2.28 -18.33
N ALA A 486 1.58 2.06 -18.43
CA ALA A 486 0.94 1.46 -19.61
C ALA A 486 0.47 2.46 -20.69
N GLY A 487 1.13 3.62 -20.80
CA GLY A 487 1.00 4.51 -21.95
C GLY A 487 1.89 4.02 -23.09
N HIS A 488 1.45 2.98 -23.81
CA HIS A 488 2.01 2.70 -25.13
C HIS A 488 1.27 3.60 -26.14
N GLY A 489 2.01 4.52 -26.75
CA GLY A 489 1.61 5.13 -28.01
C GLY A 489 1.70 4.16 -29.17
#